data_AF-Q2JAZ6-F1
#
_entry.id   AF-Q2JAZ6-F1
#
_cell.length_a   1.000
_cell.length_b   1.000
_cell.length_c   1.000
_cell.angle_alpha   90.00
_cell.angle_beta   90.00
_cell.angle_gamma   90.00
#
_symmetry.space_group_name_H-M   'P 1'
#
loop_
_entity.id
_entity.type
_entity.pdbx_description
1 polymer ?
#
loop_
_entity_poly.entity_id
_entity_poly.type
_entity_poly.pdbx_seq_one_letter_code
_entity_poly.pdbx_strand_id
1 'polypeptide(L)'
;MVDITRIRRLLPALVAALALTIVSAPAANAASGNPGVVPPGARVFGKSYGAWSAAWWQYALAQPTTTNPLIDPTGALCNVGQSGSVFFLVGAFGGEKVVRNDCTVPAGKALFFPLVNVFDANNPGENRTARELWREMEAGLSFANLHASVDGIPVGKLRRYRACAGPVHRCAHPFSITLPDDNIFNAPAGIYTPAVADGIYLLLKPLAPGRHTITFGGTGRSDITGPFSADITYHLTVRPGHHHVHDRYASSSDK
;
A
#
# COMPACT_ATOMS: atom_id res chain seq x y z
N MET A 1 -81.46 -13.99 -45.15
CA MET A 1 -81.09 -14.16 -46.57
C MET A 1 -79.61 -14.49 -46.60
N VAL A 2 -79.29 -15.64 -47.19
CA VAL A 2 -77.97 -16.30 -47.23
C VAL A 2 -77.02 -15.52 -48.14
N ASP A 3 -75.74 -15.37 -47.80
CA ASP A 3 -74.64 -15.87 -48.67
C ASP A 3 -73.27 -15.96 -47.99
N ILE A 4 -72.50 -16.91 -48.50
CA ILE A 4 -71.31 -17.60 -48.02
C ILE A 4 -70.07 -17.02 -48.72
N THR A 5 -68.89 -17.30 -48.16
CA THR A 5 -67.58 -17.46 -48.83
C THR A 5 -66.69 -16.22 -49.10
N ARG A 6 -65.56 -16.11 -48.38
CA ARG A 6 -64.21 -16.56 -48.85
C ARG A 6 -63.09 -16.21 -47.86
N ILE A 7 -62.29 -17.23 -47.56
CA ILE A 7 -61.01 -17.21 -46.83
C ILE A 7 -59.92 -16.48 -47.64
N ARG A 8 -59.07 -15.65 -47.00
CA ARG A 8 -57.60 -15.66 -47.17
C ARG A 8 -56.85 -14.64 -46.28
N ARG A 9 -56.00 -15.22 -45.42
CA ARG A 9 -54.61 -14.83 -45.07
C ARG A 9 -54.34 -13.57 -44.21
N LEU A 10 -53.74 -13.85 -43.05
CA LEU A 10 -53.13 -12.95 -42.06
C LEU A 10 -51.91 -12.19 -42.61
N LEU A 11 -51.73 -10.95 -42.15
CA LEU A 11 -50.43 -10.28 -41.95
C LEU A 11 -50.60 -9.24 -40.80
N PRO A 12 -49.87 -9.33 -39.68
CA PRO A 12 -49.85 -8.28 -38.68
C PRO A 12 -48.90 -7.15 -39.12
N ALA A 13 -49.32 -5.89 -38.91
CA ALA A 13 -48.56 -4.70 -39.23
C ALA A 13 -47.28 -4.59 -38.37
N LEU A 14 -46.19 -4.18 -39.02
CA LEU A 14 -44.84 -4.09 -38.50
C LEU A 14 -44.67 -2.94 -37.48
N VAL A 15 -44.02 -3.25 -36.36
CA VAL A 15 -43.53 -2.33 -35.31
C VAL A 15 -42.21 -1.70 -35.75
N ALA A 16 -42.02 -0.40 -35.47
CA ALA A 16 -40.69 0.22 -35.42
C ALA A 16 -40.60 1.14 -34.20
N ALA A 17 -40.37 0.56 -33.02
CA ALA A 17 -39.95 1.30 -31.83
C ALA A 17 -38.41 1.33 -31.81
N LEU A 18 -37.84 2.53 -31.95
CA LEU A 18 -36.41 2.78 -31.90
C LEU A 18 -35.92 2.60 -30.44
N ALA A 19 -35.40 1.41 -30.11
CA ALA A 19 -34.81 1.14 -28.81
C ALA A 19 -33.45 1.85 -28.70
N LEU A 20 -33.39 2.90 -27.88
CA LEU A 20 -32.13 3.49 -27.43
C LEU A 20 -31.39 2.44 -26.57
N THR A 21 -30.34 1.83 -27.12
CA THR A 21 -29.47 0.95 -26.36
C THR A 21 -28.54 1.81 -25.52
N ILE A 22 -28.82 1.91 -24.22
CA ILE A 22 -27.83 2.38 -23.24
C ILE A 22 -26.73 1.32 -23.24
N VAL A 23 -25.61 1.61 -23.88
CA VAL A 23 -24.39 0.82 -23.74
C VAL A 23 -23.89 1.03 -22.32
N SER A 24 -24.29 0.14 -21.42
CA SER A 24 -23.71 0.05 -20.08
C SER A 24 -22.23 -0.29 -20.25
N ALA A 25 -21.36 0.67 -19.97
CA ALA A 25 -19.94 0.38 -19.80
C ALA A 25 -19.78 -0.73 -18.73
N PRO A 26 -18.91 -1.73 -18.94
CA PRO A 26 -18.66 -2.71 -17.90
C PRO A 26 -18.10 -1.97 -16.68
N ALA A 27 -18.83 -2.02 -15.57
CA ALA A 27 -18.36 -1.55 -14.29
C ALA A 27 -17.02 -2.23 -14.00
N ALA A 28 -15.94 -1.45 -13.99
CA ALA A 28 -14.64 -1.90 -13.54
C ALA A 28 -14.83 -2.58 -12.18
N ASN A 29 -14.37 -3.83 -12.10
CA ASN A 29 -14.45 -4.76 -10.99
C ASN A 29 -14.84 -4.13 -9.65
N ALA A 30 -15.91 -4.64 -9.03
CA ALA A 30 -16.15 -4.51 -7.60
C ALA A 30 -14.99 -5.17 -6.82
N ALA A 31 -13.86 -4.48 -6.76
CA ALA A 31 -12.59 -5.01 -6.32
C ALA A 31 -12.42 -4.73 -4.82
N SER A 32 -12.34 -5.81 -4.04
CA SER A 32 -12.04 -5.86 -2.60
C SER A 32 -13.08 -5.29 -1.60
N GLY A 33 -13.96 -4.39 -2.00
CA GLY A 33 -14.89 -3.71 -1.09
C GLY A 33 -14.25 -2.62 -0.25
N ASN A 34 -13.01 -2.24 -0.53
CA ASN A 34 -12.27 -1.16 0.13
C ASN A 34 -11.93 -0.08 -0.93
N PRO A 35 -12.73 0.99 -1.06
CA PRO A 35 -12.44 2.08 -2.00
C PRO A 35 -11.04 2.68 -1.77
N GLY A 36 -10.32 2.99 -2.84
CA GLY A 36 -8.97 3.59 -2.76
C GLY A 36 -7.83 2.63 -2.36
N VAL A 37 -8.13 1.44 -1.83
CA VAL A 37 -7.14 0.42 -1.49
C VAL A 37 -6.89 -0.50 -2.69
N VAL A 38 -5.63 -0.77 -2.98
CA VAL A 38 -5.23 -1.71 -4.03
C VAL A 38 -5.53 -3.14 -3.56
N PRO A 39 -6.13 -4.03 -4.37
CA PRO A 39 -6.35 -5.42 -3.97
C PRO A 39 -5.04 -6.19 -3.69
N PRO A 40 -5.01 -7.13 -2.74
CA PRO A 40 -3.77 -7.78 -2.28
C PRO A 40 -3.03 -8.62 -3.34
N GLY A 41 -3.74 -9.10 -4.36
CA GLY A 41 -3.14 -9.85 -5.49
C GLY A 41 -2.68 -8.97 -6.65
N ALA A 42 -2.91 -7.65 -6.60
CA ALA A 42 -2.53 -6.76 -7.69
C ALA A 42 -1.02 -6.53 -7.73
N ARG A 43 -0.52 -6.22 -8.93
CA ARG A 43 0.83 -5.70 -9.14
C ARG A 43 0.75 -4.21 -9.40
N VAL A 44 1.51 -3.42 -8.64
CA VAL A 44 1.57 -1.96 -8.77
C VAL A 44 3.00 -1.58 -9.10
N PHE A 45 3.17 -0.83 -10.19
CA PHE A 45 4.48 -0.54 -10.81
C PHE A 45 5.37 -1.80 -10.92
N GLY A 46 4.79 -2.91 -11.36
CA GLY A 46 5.46 -4.21 -11.57
C GLY A 46 5.67 -5.07 -10.31
N LYS A 47 5.47 -4.53 -9.11
CA LYS A 47 5.73 -5.22 -7.83
C LYS A 47 4.45 -5.74 -7.16
N SER A 48 4.53 -6.93 -6.57
CA SER A 48 3.53 -7.47 -5.65
C SER A 48 3.59 -6.76 -4.29
N TYR A 49 2.62 -7.00 -3.42
CA TYR A 49 2.68 -6.54 -2.02
C TYR A 49 3.92 -7.05 -1.28
N GLY A 50 4.33 -8.31 -1.49
CA GLY A 50 5.55 -8.85 -0.88
C GLY A 50 6.81 -8.15 -1.37
N ALA A 51 6.89 -7.83 -2.66
CA ALA A 51 8.01 -7.05 -3.19
C ALA A 51 8.01 -5.59 -2.70
N TRP A 52 6.84 -5.01 -2.43
CA TRP A 52 6.73 -3.69 -1.78
C TRP A 52 7.09 -3.74 -0.29
N SER A 53 6.77 -4.82 0.42
CA SER A 53 7.20 -5.06 1.80
C SER A 53 8.73 -5.14 1.90
N ALA A 54 9.40 -5.85 1.00
CA ALA A 54 10.87 -5.85 0.92
C ALA A 54 11.44 -4.44 0.72
N ALA A 55 10.89 -3.68 -0.24
CA ALA A 55 11.31 -2.31 -0.51
C ALA A 55 11.08 -1.38 0.70
N TRP A 56 9.99 -1.57 1.43
CA TRP A 56 9.70 -0.81 2.65
C TRP A 56 10.74 -1.08 3.75
N TRP A 57 11.12 -2.35 3.97
CA TRP A 57 12.16 -2.70 4.94
C TRP A 57 13.52 -2.12 4.56
N GLN A 58 13.89 -2.22 3.28
CA GLN A 58 15.11 -1.61 2.75
C GLN A 58 15.14 -0.10 2.97
N TYR A 59 14.03 0.57 2.70
CA TYR A 59 13.88 2.01 2.94
C TYR A 59 14.02 2.37 4.41
N ALA A 60 13.23 1.74 5.29
CA ALA A 60 13.09 2.16 6.68
C ALA A 60 14.35 1.88 7.51
N LEU A 61 15.07 0.79 7.20
CA LEU A 61 16.25 0.38 7.96
C LEU A 61 17.56 0.95 7.43
N ALA A 62 17.58 1.48 6.20
CA ALA A 62 18.74 2.20 5.66
C ALA A 62 18.92 3.60 6.25
N GLN A 63 17.99 4.09 7.07
CA GLN A 63 18.04 5.43 7.65
C GLN A 63 18.84 5.44 8.97
N PRO A 64 19.76 6.40 9.17
CA PRO A 64 20.41 6.57 10.46
C PRO A 64 19.42 7.11 11.50
N THR A 65 19.70 6.91 12.79
CA THR A 65 18.84 7.29 13.92
C THR A 65 18.37 8.74 13.79
N THR A 66 19.28 9.68 13.52
CA THR A 66 18.95 11.13 13.41
C THR A 66 17.89 11.47 12.38
N THR A 67 17.69 10.64 11.35
CA THR A 67 16.71 10.89 10.29
C THR A 67 15.71 9.75 10.11
N ASN A 68 15.65 8.80 11.04
CA ASN A 68 14.83 7.60 10.87
C ASN A 68 13.34 7.91 11.15
N PRO A 69 12.44 7.74 10.16
CA PRO A 69 11.03 8.07 10.34
C PRO A 69 10.32 7.16 11.36
N LEU A 70 10.87 5.97 11.67
CA LEU A 70 10.28 5.05 12.65
C LEU A 70 10.32 5.59 14.08
N ILE A 71 11.25 6.49 14.39
CA ILE A 71 11.37 7.16 15.69
C ILE A 71 11.02 8.65 15.64
N ASP A 72 10.50 9.14 14.50
CA ASP A 72 9.96 10.49 14.38
C ASP A 72 8.50 10.53 14.87
N PRO A 73 8.21 11.17 16.02
CA PRO A 73 6.86 11.24 16.55
C PRO A 73 5.98 12.25 15.83
N THR A 74 6.56 13.19 15.06
CA THR A 74 5.86 14.33 14.45
C THR A 74 5.49 14.09 12.99
N GLY A 75 6.28 13.29 12.28
CA GLY A 75 6.17 13.08 10.84
C GLY A 75 6.92 14.10 9.98
N ALA A 76 7.66 15.03 10.60
CA ALA A 76 8.49 16.02 9.90
C ALA A 76 9.53 15.37 8.97
N LEU A 77 9.97 14.15 9.29
CA LEU A 77 10.98 13.40 8.55
C LEU A 77 10.39 12.41 7.54
N CYS A 78 9.07 12.38 7.32
CA CYS A 78 8.45 11.35 6.48
C CYS A 78 8.90 11.37 5.00
N ASN A 79 9.47 12.50 4.55
CA ASN A 79 10.02 12.67 3.20
C ASN A 79 11.47 12.20 3.04
N VAL A 80 12.18 11.95 4.14
CA VAL A 80 13.59 11.51 4.09
C VAL A 80 13.66 10.17 3.37
N GLY A 81 14.61 10.02 2.44
CA GLY A 81 14.87 8.74 1.76
C GLY A 81 13.77 8.25 0.80
N GLN A 82 12.72 9.04 0.57
CA GLN A 82 11.62 8.68 -0.33
C GLN A 82 12.01 8.84 -1.80
N SER A 83 11.57 7.91 -2.67
CA SER A 83 11.81 8.00 -4.11
C SER A 83 10.79 7.18 -4.91
N GLY A 84 10.75 7.38 -6.24
CA GLY A 84 9.89 6.60 -7.13
C GLY A 84 8.39 6.90 -6.98
N SER A 85 7.52 6.03 -7.50
CA SER A 85 6.07 6.26 -7.59
C SER A 85 5.28 5.85 -6.34
N VAL A 86 5.95 5.24 -5.35
CA VAL A 86 5.37 4.82 -4.07
C VAL A 86 6.04 5.59 -2.95
N PHE A 87 5.23 6.14 -2.05
CA PHE A 87 5.67 6.81 -0.84
C PHE A 87 5.41 5.88 0.35
N PHE A 88 6.42 5.68 1.18
CA PHE A 88 6.32 4.79 2.34
C PHE A 88 5.89 5.54 3.58
N LEU A 89 4.75 5.18 4.17
CA LEU A 89 4.44 5.57 5.55
C LEU A 89 4.96 4.51 6.49
N VAL A 90 5.31 4.91 7.71
CA VAL A 90 5.88 4.01 8.71
C VAL A 90 5.01 3.88 9.95
N GLY A 91 5.16 2.75 10.63
CA GLY A 91 4.63 2.54 11.97
C GLY A 91 5.36 3.37 13.02
N ALA A 92 5.58 2.80 14.20
CA ALA A 92 6.43 3.38 15.24
C ALA A 92 7.32 2.29 15.82
N PHE A 93 8.60 2.59 15.98
CA PHE A 93 9.49 1.72 16.75
C PHE A 93 9.11 1.78 18.24
N GLY A 94 9.14 0.65 18.94
CA GLY A 94 8.77 0.58 20.37
C GLY A 94 7.26 0.38 20.66
N GLY A 95 6.40 0.48 19.64
CA GLY A 95 4.99 0.08 19.73
C GLY A 95 4.04 1.07 20.41
N GLU A 96 4.51 2.27 20.70
CA GLU A 96 3.72 3.37 21.24
C GLU A 96 2.71 3.91 20.21
N LYS A 97 1.65 4.56 20.73
CA LYS A 97 0.72 5.30 19.91
C LYS A 97 1.40 6.57 19.39
N VAL A 98 1.35 6.81 18.08
CA VAL A 98 1.97 7.98 17.45
C VAL A 98 0.99 8.73 16.57
N VAL A 99 0.94 10.05 16.72
CA VAL A 99 0.13 10.97 15.90
C VAL A 99 1.06 11.94 15.17
N ARG A 100 1.11 11.86 13.84
CA ARG A 100 1.99 12.66 12.99
C ARG A 100 1.20 13.74 12.26
N ASN A 101 1.60 15.00 12.42
CA ASN A 101 0.92 16.18 11.87
C ASN A 101 1.66 16.84 10.71
N ASP A 102 2.96 16.56 10.58
CA ASP A 102 3.85 17.35 9.71
C ASP A 102 4.27 16.61 8.44
N CYS A 103 3.65 15.45 8.16
CA CYS A 103 3.98 14.68 6.98
C CYS A 103 3.32 15.24 5.72
N THR A 104 4.15 15.58 4.74
CA THR A 104 3.70 16.08 3.43
C THR A 104 4.09 15.14 2.31
N VAL A 105 3.12 14.71 1.49
CA VAL A 105 3.34 13.81 0.35
C VAL A 105 3.14 14.55 -0.97
N PRO A 106 3.98 14.34 -2.00
CA PRO A 106 3.69 14.84 -3.35
C PRO A 106 2.45 14.17 -3.97
N ALA A 107 1.61 14.92 -4.70
CA ALA A 107 0.51 14.33 -5.46
C ALA A 107 1.01 13.23 -6.44
N GLY A 108 0.14 12.26 -6.70
CA GLY A 108 0.41 11.17 -7.64
C GLY A 108 1.22 9.99 -7.07
N LYS A 109 1.66 10.05 -5.81
CA LYS A 109 2.30 8.92 -5.14
C LYS A 109 1.26 7.94 -4.58
N ALA A 110 1.42 6.66 -4.88
CA ALA A 110 0.73 5.61 -4.13
C ALA A 110 1.34 5.51 -2.72
N LEU A 111 0.56 5.14 -1.70
CA LEU A 111 1.05 5.05 -0.31
C LEU A 111 1.16 3.60 0.11
N PHE A 112 2.33 3.15 0.57
CA PHE A 112 2.52 1.78 1.08
C PHE A 112 2.98 1.81 2.54
N PHE A 113 2.34 1.02 3.40
CA PHE A 113 2.67 0.99 4.83
C PHE A 113 2.22 -0.30 5.52
N PRO A 114 2.95 -0.75 6.55
CA PRO A 114 2.53 -1.85 7.41
C PRO A 114 1.48 -1.40 8.43
N LEU A 115 0.49 -2.25 8.69
CA LEU A 115 -0.30 -2.19 9.91
C LEU A 115 0.48 -2.80 11.07
N VAL A 116 1.04 -3.98 10.83
CA VAL A 116 1.94 -4.72 11.71
C VAL A 116 2.82 -5.61 10.83
N ASN A 117 4.09 -5.72 11.16
CA ASN A 117 5.05 -6.49 10.39
C ASN A 117 6.25 -6.91 11.24
N VAL A 118 6.94 -7.94 10.76
CA VAL A 118 8.14 -8.50 11.37
C VAL A 118 9.13 -8.87 10.26
N PHE A 119 10.41 -8.89 10.61
CA PHE A 119 11.48 -9.40 9.76
C PHE A 119 12.49 -10.18 10.60
N ASP A 120 13.28 -11.02 9.94
CA ASP A 120 14.51 -11.59 10.46
C ASP A 120 15.56 -11.59 9.34
N ALA A 121 16.83 -11.52 9.69
CA ALA A 121 17.93 -11.53 8.74
C ALA A 121 19.16 -12.22 9.32
N ASN A 122 19.96 -12.83 8.45
CA ASN A 122 21.25 -13.39 8.84
C ASN A 122 22.22 -12.25 9.15
N ASN A 123 22.83 -12.29 10.34
CA ASN A 123 23.80 -11.29 10.74
C ASN A 123 25.12 -11.46 9.96
N PRO A 124 25.86 -10.37 9.70
CA PRO A 124 27.22 -10.47 9.17
C PRO A 124 28.09 -11.41 10.02
N GLY A 125 28.72 -12.40 9.40
CA GLY A 125 29.56 -13.40 10.08
C GLY A 125 28.81 -14.67 10.53
N GLU A 126 27.48 -14.70 10.43
CA GLU A 126 26.67 -15.90 10.64
C GLU A 126 26.39 -16.64 9.32
N ASN A 127 25.92 -17.88 9.43
CA ASN A 127 25.61 -18.75 8.30
C ASN A 127 24.19 -19.33 8.38
N ARG A 128 23.21 -18.51 8.79
CA ARG A 128 21.78 -18.87 8.82
C ARG A 128 21.19 -18.79 7.41
N THR A 129 20.46 -19.84 7.03
CA THR A 129 19.74 -19.90 5.77
C THR A 129 18.39 -19.17 5.85
N ALA A 130 17.87 -18.68 4.73
CA ALA A 130 16.54 -18.07 4.69
C ALA A 130 15.41 -18.99 5.17
N ARG A 131 15.59 -20.31 5.05
CA ARG A 131 14.63 -21.29 5.54
C ARG A 131 14.63 -21.36 7.07
N GLU A 132 15.80 -21.27 7.70
CA GLU A 132 15.92 -21.20 9.16
C GLU A 132 15.31 -19.92 9.69
N LEU A 133 15.72 -18.76 9.14
CA LEU A 133 15.16 -17.45 9.47
C LEU A 133 13.62 -17.45 9.37
N TRP A 134 13.08 -17.95 8.25
CA TRP A 134 11.64 -18.01 8.03
C TRP A 134 10.91 -18.88 9.06
N ARG A 135 11.45 -20.06 9.38
CA ARG A 135 10.83 -20.98 10.34
C ARG A 135 10.79 -20.37 11.74
N GLU A 136 11.87 -19.73 12.15
CA GLU A 136 11.97 -19.11 13.47
C GLU A 136 11.07 -17.87 13.58
N MET A 137 11.04 -17.02 12.54
CA MET A 137 10.17 -15.84 12.50
C MET A 137 8.66 -16.20 12.47
N GLU A 138 8.26 -17.23 11.72
CA GLU A 138 6.86 -17.68 11.68
C GLU A 138 6.43 -18.42 12.94
N ALA A 139 7.36 -18.92 13.75
CA ALA A 139 7.04 -19.60 14.99
C ALA A 139 6.32 -18.63 15.95
N GLY A 140 5.13 -19.05 16.38
CA GLY A 140 4.24 -18.21 17.20
C GLY A 140 3.67 -16.99 16.49
N LEU A 141 3.92 -16.79 15.19
CA LEU A 141 3.52 -15.57 14.49
C LEU A 141 2.00 -15.47 14.38
N SER A 142 1.45 -14.43 14.98
CA SER A 142 0.03 -14.11 14.90
C SER A 142 -0.18 -12.61 14.77
N PHE A 143 -1.28 -12.23 14.10
CA PHE A 143 -1.74 -10.86 13.97
C PHE A 143 -3.18 -10.76 14.46
N ALA A 144 -3.48 -9.74 15.26
CA ALA A 144 -4.79 -9.48 15.83
C ALA A 144 -5.06 -7.96 15.91
N ASN A 145 -6.27 -7.59 16.33
CA ASN A 145 -6.70 -6.20 16.56
C ASN A 145 -6.39 -5.23 15.41
N LEU A 146 -6.36 -5.76 14.18
CA LEU A 146 -6.04 -5.01 12.97
C LEU A 146 -7.10 -3.94 12.74
N HIS A 147 -6.65 -2.72 12.49
CA HIS A 147 -7.53 -1.61 12.15
C HIS A 147 -6.85 -0.72 11.12
N ALA A 148 -7.66 -0.12 10.25
CA ALA A 148 -7.22 0.96 9.37
C ALA A 148 -8.42 1.78 8.89
N SER A 149 -8.22 3.08 8.67
CA SER A 149 -9.18 3.96 8.01
C SER A 149 -8.47 5.01 7.16
N VAL A 150 -9.14 5.46 6.11
CA VAL A 150 -8.71 6.59 5.28
C VAL A 150 -9.86 7.59 5.24
N ASP A 151 -9.63 8.80 5.71
CA ASP A 151 -10.61 9.88 5.85
C ASP A 151 -11.90 9.43 6.58
N GLY A 152 -11.71 8.63 7.63
CA GLY A 152 -12.80 8.08 8.44
C GLY A 152 -13.51 6.88 7.81
N ILE A 153 -13.18 6.48 6.58
CA ILE A 153 -13.74 5.30 5.93
C ILE A 153 -12.93 4.05 6.36
N PRO A 154 -13.53 3.09 7.07
CA PRO A 154 -12.82 1.90 7.52
C PRO A 154 -12.39 0.99 6.36
N VAL A 155 -11.19 0.43 6.46
CA VAL A 155 -10.70 -0.60 5.52
C VAL A 155 -11.02 -1.99 6.09
N GLY A 156 -11.89 -2.73 5.41
CA GLY A 156 -12.32 -4.06 5.84
C GLY A 156 -11.38 -5.19 5.43
N LYS A 157 -11.61 -6.38 6.00
CA LYS A 157 -10.97 -7.66 5.59
C LYS A 157 -9.43 -7.62 5.60
N LEU A 158 -8.84 -6.91 6.57
CA LEU A 158 -7.41 -6.61 6.65
C LEU A 158 -6.50 -7.85 6.60
N ARG A 159 -6.95 -8.99 7.13
CA ARG A 159 -6.20 -10.27 7.05
C ARG A 159 -5.89 -10.71 5.62
N ARG A 160 -6.65 -10.26 4.61
CA ARG A 160 -6.41 -10.58 3.20
C ARG A 160 -5.19 -9.86 2.62
N TYR A 161 -4.67 -8.85 3.30
CA TYR A 161 -3.50 -8.08 2.88
C TYR A 161 -2.21 -8.52 3.57
N ARG A 162 -2.17 -9.78 4.05
CA ARG A 162 -0.94 -10.41 4.52
C ARG A 162 0.01 -10.59 3.33
N ALA A 163 1.24 -10.14 3.48
CA ALA A 163 2.26 -10.26 2.46
C ALA A 163 3.61 -10.57 3.11
N CYS A 164 4.40 -11.40 2.41
CA CYS A 164 5.71 -11.81 2.87
C CYS A 164 6.78 -11.61 1.79
N ALA A 165 8.03 -11.54 2.24
CA ALA A 165 9.22 -11.41 1.41
C ALA A 165 10.34 -12.31 1.91
N GLY A 166 11.26 -12.65 1.01
CA GLY A 166 12.42 -13.50 1.28
C GLY A 166 12.59 -14.60 0.21
N PRO A 167 13.79 -15.22 0.14
CA PRO A 167 14.08 -16.31 -0.79
C PRO A 167 13.53 -17.66 -0.27
N VAL A 168 12.23 -17.69 0.04
CA VAL A 168 11.47 -18.89 0.41
C VAL A 168 10.32 -19.09 -0.57
N HIS A 169 9.95 -20.36 -0.82
CA HIS A 169 8.99 -20.73 -1.87
C HIS A 169 7.66 -19.95 -1.83
N ARG A 170 7.15 -19.66 -0.62
CA ARG A 170 5.87 -18.96 -0.41
C ARG A 170 5.90 -17.47 -0.82
N CYS A 171 7.06 -16.83 -0.72
CA CYS A 171 7.19 -15.38 -0.89
C CYS A 171 7.92 -15.02 -2.19
N ALA A 172 9.00 -15.76 -2.51
CA ALA A 172 9.79 -15.62 -3.73
C ALA A 172 10.21 -14.16 -4.06
N HIS A 173 10.55 -13.39 -3.02
CA HIS A 173 11.00 -11.98 -3.14
C HIS A 173 12.27 -11.77 -2.31
N PRO A 174 13.44 -12.24 -2.78
CA PRO A 174 14.70 -12.08 -2.08
C PRO A 174 15.05 -10.61 -1.88
N PHE A 175 15.59 -10.27 -0.72
CA PHE A 175 16.10 -8.94 -0.42
C PHE A 175 17.18 -9.02 0.65
N SER A 176 17.92 -7.94 0.80
CA SER A 176 18.86 -7.71 1.88
C SER A 176 18.49 -6.42 2.60
N ILE A 177 18.94 -6.29 3.84
CA ILE A 177 18.84 -5.06 4.65
C ILE A 177 20.22 -4.42 4.71
N THR A 178 20.29 -3.10 4.63
CA THR A 178 21.52 -2.35 4.86
C THR A 178 21.31 -1.48 6.09
N LEU A 179 22.13 -1.65 7.12
CA LEU A 179 22.12 -0.82 8.31
C LEU A 179 23.29 0.18 8.27
N PRO A 180 23.06 1.47 8.54
CA PRO A 180 24.13 2.45 8.76
C PRO A 180 24.79 2.26 10.14
N ASP A 181 25.92 2.93 10.37
CA ASP A 181 26.67 2.88 11.65
C ASP A 181 25.80 3.31 12.84
N ASP A 182 25.05 4.40 12.70
CA ASP A 182 24.09 4.89 13.69
C ASP A 182 22.67 4.41 13.32
N ASN A 183 22.37 3.13 13.53
CA ASN A 183 21.03 2.58 13.29
C ASN A 183 20.23 2.41 14.59
N ILE A 184 18.91 2.37 14.44
CA ILE A 184 17.94 2.29 15.55
C ILE A 184 18.03 1.01 16.40
N PHE A 185 18.80 0.00 15.97
CA PHE A 185 19.02 -1.24 16.73
C PHE A 185 20.35 -1.24 17.50
N ASN A 186 21.20 -0.22 17.30
CA ASN A 186 22.59 -0.21 17.78
C ASN A 186 23.36 -1.48 17.35
N ALA A 187 23.02 -2.03 16.20
CA ALA A 187 23.66 -3.21 15.62
C ALA A 187 24.87 -2.79 14.75
N PRO A 188 25.82 -3.69 14.44
CA PRO A 188 26.89 -3.40 13.49
C PRO A 188 26.35 -2.91 12.13
N ALA A 189 26.98 -1.91 11.53
CA ALA A 189 26.65 -1.53 10.17
C ALA A 189 26.96 -2.65 9.18
N GLY A 190 26.25 -2.64 8.05
CA GLY A 190 26.55 -3.50 6.93
C GLY A 190 25.32 -4.09 6.27
N ILE A 191 25.55 -5.12 5.46
CA ILE A 191 24.53 -5.80 4.68
C ILE A 191 24.15 -7.09 5.40
N TYR A 192 22.86 -7.22 5.72
CA TYR A 192 22.25 -8.37 6.36
C TYR A 192 21.51 -9.18 5.29
N THR A 193 21.97 -10.41 5.04
CA THR A 193 21.45 -11.27 3.99
C THR A 193 21.74 -12.75 4.29
N PRO A 194 20.80 -13.68 4.01
CA PRO A 194 19.46 -13.44 3.50
C PRO A 194 18.54 -12.74 4.53
N ALA A 195 17.48 -12.09 4.05
CA ALA A 195 16.43 -11.52 4.89
C ALA A 195 15.06 -12.12 4.53
N VAL A 196 14.18 -12.16 5.53
CA VAL A 196 12.78 -12.61 5.44
C VAL A 196 11.87 -11.63 6.16
N ALA A 197 10.62 -11.51 5.71
CA ALA A 197 9.63 -10.66 6.35
C ALA A 197 8.21 -11.17 6.14
N ASP A 198 7.32 -10.89 7.10
CA ASP A 198 5.87 -11.09 6.99
C ASP A 198 5.14 -9.94 7.69
N GLY A 199 3.89 -9.68 7.31
CA GLY A 199 3.09 -8.61 7.89
C GLY A 199 1.77 -8.39 7.16
N ILE A 200 0.96 -7.50 7.73
CA ILE A 200 -0.24 -6.95 7.12
C ILE A 200 0.12 -5.57 6.59
N TYR A 201 -0.09 -5.34 5.29
CA TYR A 201 0.27 -4.08 4.63
C TYR A 201 -0.92 -3.51 3.88
N LEU A 202 -0.96 -2.20 3.69
CA LEU A 202 -1.87 -1.56 2.74
C LEU A 202 -1.07 -0.82 1.67
N LEU A 203 -1.65 -0.80 0.47
CA LEU A 203 -1.21 0.03 -0.64
C LEU A 203 -2.42 0.84 -1.08
N LEU A 204 -2.34 2.15 -0.92
CA LEU A 204 -3.38 3.08 -1.34
C LEU A 204 -3.04 3.60 -2.74
N LYS A 205 -4.08 3.75 -3.57
CA LYS A 205 -3.99 4.56 -4.77
C LYS A 205 -3.62 6.01 -4.37
N PRO A 206 -3.03 6.81 -5.29
CA PRO A 206 -2.73 8.20 -5.00
C PRO A 206 -3.95 8.94 -4.46
N LEU A 207 -3.76 9.64 -3.36
CA LEU A 207 -4.77 10.52 -2.77
C LEU A 207 -4.83 11.83 -3.57
N ALA A 208 -5.98 12.50 -3.51
CA ALA A 208 -6.15 13.81 -4.11
C ALA A 208 -5.27 14.85 -3.36
N PRO A 209 -4.91 15.99 -3.98
CA PRO A 209 -4.31 17.10 -3.25
C PRO A 209 -5.22 17.58 -2.12
N GLY A 210 -4.67 17.82 -0.93
CA GLY A 210 -5.44 18.24 0.25
C GLY A 210 -4.97 17.60 1.56
N ARG A 211 -5.75 17.80 2.62
CA ARG A 211 -5.51 17.17 3.93
C ARG A 211 -6.25 15.83 3.99
N HIS A 212 -5.56 14.80 4.46
CA HIS A 212 -6.13 13.49 4.68
C HIS A 212 -5.79 12.97 6.07
N THR A 213 -6.65 12.12 6.62
CA THR A 213 -6.38 11.41 7.86
C THR A 213 -6.31 9.91 7.58
N ILE A 214 -5.18 9.28 7.91
CA ILE A 214 -5.03 7.83 7.84
C ILE A 214 -4.75 7.33 9.25
N THR A 215 -5.57 6.39 9.71
CA THR A 215 -5.29 5.64 10.95
C THR A 215 -5.01 4.19 10.61
N PHE A 216 -4.05 3.56 11.28
CA PHE A 216 -3.73 2.16 11.07
C PHE A 216 -2.96 1.54 12.23
N GLY A 217 -3.07 0.23 12.34
CA GLY A 217 -2.32 -0.51 13.34
C GLY A 217 -2.87 -1.90 13.59
N GLY A 218 -2.44 -2.46 14.72
CA GLY A 218 -2.83 -3.78 15.19
C GLY A 218 -1.83 -4.32 16.21
N THR A 219 -2.00 -5.58 16.54
CA THR A 219 -1.07 -6.31 17.42
C THR A 219 -0.51 -7.52 16.69
N GLY A 220 0.72 -7.87 17.04
CA GLY A 220 1.36 -9.10 16.64
C GLY A 220 2.11 -9.74 17.79
N ARG A 221 2.50 -10.99 17.59
CA ARG A 221 3.39 -11.74 18.46
C ARG A 221 4.19 -12.68 17.59
N SER A 222 5.48 -12.84 17.87
CA SER A 222 6.32 -13.92 17.34
C SER A 222 7.21 -14.44 18.46
N ASP A 223 7.80 -15.63 18.28
CA ASP A 223 8.75 -16.17 19.25
C ASP A 223 10.07 -15.39 19.27
N ILE A 224 10.42 -14.70 18.17
CA ILE A 224 11.66 -13.90 18.07
C ILE A 224 11.53 -12.48 18.64
N THR A 225 10.37 -11.82 18.49
CA THR A 225 10.17 -10.43 18.93
C THR A 225 9.34 -10.30 20.20
N GLY A 226 8.68 -11.38 20.65
CA GLY A 226 7.61 -11.27 21.64
C GLY A 226 6.39 -10.50 21.09
N PRO A 227 5.53 -9.94 21.97
CA PRO A 227 4.40 -9.12 21.55
C PRO A 227 4.87 -7.77 20.97
N PHE A 228 4.20 -7.31 19.92
CA PHE A 228 4.42 -6.00 19.31
C PHE A 228 3.10 -5.37 18.86
N SER A 229 3.09 -4.06 18.69
CA SER A 229 1.88 -3.31 18.31
C SER A 229 2.22 -2.07 17.49
N ALA A 230 1.21 -1.54 16.83
CA ALA A 230 1.21 -0.20 16.27
C ALA A 230 -0.19 0.41 16.41
N ASP A 231 -0.26 1.70 16.72
CA ASP A 231 -1.47 2.52 16.67
C ASP A 231 -1.05 3.91 16.16
N ILE A 232 -1.29 4.15 14.87
CA ILE A 232 -0.69 5.25 14.14
C ILE A 232 -1.78 6.10 13.53
N THR A 233 -1.66 7.42 13.70
CA THR A 233 -2.46 8.40 12.99
C THR A 233 -1.55 9.34 12.21
N TYR A 234 -1.80 9.48 10.91
CA TYR A 234 -1.23 10.53 10.08
C TYR A 234 -2.31 11.54 9.72
N HIS A 235 -2.07 12.81 10.06
CA HIS A 235 -2.74 13.95 9.47
C HIS A 235 -1.85 14.47 8.34
N LEU A 236 -1.95 13.84 7.18
CA LEU A 236 -1.06 14.10 6.05
C LEU A 236 -1.57 15.24 5.16
N THR A 237 -0.64 15.94 4.53
CA THR A 237 -0.96 16.90 3.47
C THR A 237 -0.43 16.38 2.13
N VAL A 238 -1.29 16.21 1.14
CA VAL A 238 -0.88 15.94 -0.24
C VAL A 238 -0.75 17.27 -0.97
N ARG A 239 0.47 17.60 -1.41
CA ARG A 239 0.71 18.84 -2.17
C ARG A 239 0.21 18.71 -3.61
N PRO A 240 -0.40 19.76 -4.19
CA PRO A 240 -0.70 19.80 -5.62
C PRO A 240 0.55 19.52 -6.45
N GLY A 241 0.39 18.78 -7.55
CA GLY A 241 1.46 18.67 -8.54
C GLY A 241 1.69 20.04 -9.18
N HIS A 242 2.95 20.44 -9.37
CA HIS A 242 3.24 21.58 -10.23
C HIS A 242 2.85 21.21 -11.66
N HIS A 243 1.67 21.65 -12.10
CA HIS A 243 1.44 21.79 -13.53
C HIS A 243 2.44 22.83 -14.02
N HIS A 244 3.41 22.43 -14.84
CA HIS A 244 4.15 23.37 -15.67
C HIS A 244 3.13 24.08 -16.55
N VAL A 245 2.67 25.25 -16.12
CA VAL A 245 1.97 26.19 -16.97
C VAL A 245 2.99 26.63 -18.00
N HIS A 246 2.94 26.03 -19.19
CA HIS A 246 3.57 26.62 -20.36
C HIS A 246 2.75 27.85 -20.76
N ASP A 247 2.92 28.95 -20.04
CA ASP A 247 2.59 30.27 -20.56
C ASP A 247 3.69 30.65 -21.55
N ARG A 248 3.54 30.16 -22.79
CA ARG A 248 4.27 30.71 -23.94
C ARG A 248 3.33 31.64 -24.71
N TYR A 249 3.55 32.94 -24.47
CA TYR A 249 3.33 34.06 -25.38
C TYR A 249 1.96 34.17 -26.05
N ALA A 250 1.11 35.01 -25.46
CA ALA A 250 0.18 35.84 -26.22
C ALA A 250 0.63 37.30 -26.12
N SER A 251 0.65 37.97 -27.29
CA SER A 251 0.73 39.41 -27.51
C SER A 251 2.11 40.10 -27.46
N SER A 252 2.66 40.39 -28.64
CA SER A 252 2.91 41.79 -29.00
C SER A 252 2.67 41.99 -30.50
N SER A 253 1.47 42.44 -30.84
CA SER A 253 1.25 43.30 -32.00
C SER A 253 1.26 44.74 -31.47
N ASP A 254 2.26 45.53 -31.89
CA ASP A 254 2.16 46.97 -32.17
C ASP A 254 3.56 47.59 -32.39
N LYS A 255 3.97 47.67 -33.66
CA LYS A 255 4.35 48.89 -34.41
C LYS A 255 5.08 48.53 -35.70
#